data_AF-A0A1F5G433-F1
#
_entry.id   AF-A0A1F5G433-F1
#
_cell.length_a   1.000
_cell.length_b   1.000
_cell.length_c   1.000
_cell.angle_alpha   90.00
_cell.angle_beta   90.00
_cell.angle_gamma   90.00
#
_symmetry.space_group_name_H-M   'P 1'
#
loop_
_entity.id
_entity.type
_entity.pdbx_description
1 polymer ?
#
loop_
_entity_poly.entity_id
_entity_poly.type
_entity_poly.pdbx_seq_one_letter_code
_entity_poly.pdbx_strand_id
1 'polypeptide(L)'
;MQRPLSVQILAWVYLLVFVAVVFVIFLVHTIPSPFLDIVRLPTFLRLANPFLADSWPTSLHIYQAILVFYLFVTLVDSASLFVFSSNFLREVSAISSYVSFFVIGAVVVFFLYSLLFIGPAGTTFSQQAAFFLGVSFFLFALDLLTFVVDEEQLGKLRLRLRRLTLKKNG
;
A
#
# COMPACT_ATOMS: atom_id res chain seq x y z
N MET A 1 18.34 -15.98 15.93
CA MET A 1 17.11 -16.58 15.35
C MET A 1 17.22 -16.52 13.86
N GLN A 2 17.13 -17.65 13.14
CA GLN A 2 17.02 -17.63 11.69
C GLN A 2 15.69 -16.97 11.32
N ARG A 3 15.71 -16.00 10.39
CA ARG A 3 14.48 -15.36 9.91
C ARG A 3 13.66 -16.37 9.12
N PRO A 4 12.34 -16.46 9.33
CA PRO A 4 11.50 -17.30 8.50
C PRO A 4 11.53 -16.82 7.05
N LEU A 5 11.49 -17.77 6.12
CA LEU A 5 11.62 -17.51 4.68
C LEU A 5 10.52 -16.57 4.16
N SER A 6 9.31 -16.63 4.75
CA SER A 6 8.20 -15.72 4.44
C SER A 6 8.55 -14.24 4.70
N VAL A 7 9.22 -13.94 5.81
CA VAL A 7 9.67 -12.56 6.15
C VAL A 7 10.72 -12.06 5.18
N GLN A 8 11.65 -12.94 4.77
CA GLN A 8 12.68 -12.56 3.80
C GLN A 8 12.06 -12.23 2.45
N ILE A 9 11.14 -13.07 1.96
CA ILE A 9 10.42 -12.81 0.71
C ILE A 9 9.65 -11.50 0.81
N LEU A 10 8.89 -11.30 1.88
CA LEU A 10 8.06 -10.11 2.07
C LEU A 10 8.91 -8.84 2.11
N ALA A 11 10.07 -8.85 2.79
CA ALA A 11 10.99 -7.72 2.82
C ALA A 11 11.44 -7.30 1.41
N TRP A 12 11.82 -8.28 0.58
CA TRP A 12 12.22 -8.02 -0.81
C TRP A 12 11.05 -7.56 -1.68
N VAL A 13 9.85 -8.11 -1.48
CA VAL A 13 8.65 -7.66 -2.20
C VAL A 13 8.36 -6.19 -1.89
N TYR A 14 8.35 -5.78 -0.62
CA TYR A 14 8.13 -4.38 -0.24
C TYR A 14 9.21 -3.45 -0.79
N LEU A 15 10.48 -3.88 -0.77
CA LEU A 15 11.56 -3.10 -1.36
C LEU A 15 11.40 -2.94 -2.88
N LEU A 16 11.06 -4.01 -3.59
CA LEU A 16 10.81 -3.98 -5.03
C LEU A 16 9.60 -3.10 -5.37
N VAL A 17 8.51 -3.20 -4.60
CA VAL A 17 7.32 -2.34 -4.76
C VAL A 17 7.70 -0.87 -4.55
N PHE A 18 8.43 -0.55 -3.49
CA PHE A 18 8.89 0.81 -3.23
C PHE A 18 9.72 1.36 -4.40
N VAL A 19 10.73 0.62 -4.86
CA VAL A 19 11.58 1.03 -5.99
C VAL A 19 10.77 1.18 -7.26
N ALA A 20 9.86 0.25 -7.56
CA ALA A 20 9.01 0.29 -8.74
C ALA A 20 8.09 1.52 -8.73
N VAL A 21 7.43 1.82 -7.61
CA VAL A 21 6.56 3.00 -7.49
C VAL A 21 7.35 4.29 -7.69
N VAL A 22 8.50 4.43 -7.03
CA VAL A 22 9.38 5.61 -7.20
C VAL A 22 9.82 5.75 -8.66
N PHE A 23 10.20 4.65 -9.30
CA PHE A 23 10.63 4.64 -10.70
C PHE A 23 9.48 5.01 -11.65
N VAL A 24 8.27 4.50 -11.42
CA VAL A 24 7.07 4.86 -12.21
C VAL A 24 6.74 6.34 -12.04
N ILE A 25 6.78 6.87 -10.81
CA ILE A 25 6.58 8.31 -10.55
C ILE A 25 7.59 9.13 -11.35
N PHE A 26 8.87 8.75 -11.28
CA PHE A 26 9.94 9.42 -12.00
C PHE A 26 9.70 9.40 -13.52
N LEU A 27 9.41 8.23 -14.10
CA LEU A 27 9.14 8.06 -15.53
C LEU A 27 7.95 8.93 -15.99
N VAL A 28 6.85 8.91 -15.23
CA VAL A 28 5.63 9.64 -15.58
C VAL A 28 5.86 11.16 -15.60
N HIS A 29 6.73 11.68 -14.74
CA HIS A 29 7.08 13.10 -14.67
C HIS A 29 8.13 13.51 -15.70
N THR A 30 9.04 12.63 -16.09
CA THR A 30 10.13 12.96 -17.03
C THR A 30 9.78 12.71 -18.50
N ILE A 31 8.91 11.73 -18.79
CA ILE A 31 8.62 11.32 -20.16
C ILE A 31 7.17 11.71 -20.53
N PRO A 32 6.95 12.69 -21.41
CA PRO A 32 5.64 12.95 -22.00
C PRO A 32 5.33 11.92 -23.09
N SER A 33 4.66 10.82 -22.73
CA SER A 33 4.24 9.78 -23.69
C SER A 33 2.76 9.43 -23.51
N PRO A 34 1.97 9.32 -24.59
CA PRO A 34 0.56 8.88 -24.53
C PRO A 34 0.37 7.50 -23.92
N PHE A 35 1.36 6.62 -24.06
CA PHE A 35 1.35 5.30 -23.44
C PHE A 35 1.34 5.39 -21.91
N LEU A 36 1.99 6.41 -21.33
CA LEU A 36 2.02 6.66 -19.90
C LEU A 36 0.74 7.33 -19.39
N ASP A 37 -0.19 7.73 -20.27
CA ASP A 37 -1.45 8.34 -19.82
C ASP A 37 -2.34 7.36 -19.05
N ILE A 38 -2.17 6.05 -19.25
CA ILE A 38 -2.90 5.03 -18.49
C ILE A 38 -2.49 4.98 -17.00
N VAL A 39 -1.25 5.34 -16.70
CA VAL A 39 -0.68 5.42 -15.34
C VAL A 39 -0.74 6.84 -14.77
N ARG A 40 -1.20 7.83 -15.54
CA ARG A 40 -1.29 9.23 -15.11
C ARG A 40 -2.61 9.50 -14.40
N LEU A 41 -2.53 9.51 -13.08
CA LEU A 41 -3.66 9.86 -12.23
C LEU A 41 -4.31 11.23 -12.54
N PRO A 42 -3.57 12.29 -12.92
CA PRO A 42 -4.21 13.54 -13.34
C PRO A 42 -5.14 13.39 -14.53
N THR A 43 -4.80 12.54 -15.51
CA THR A 43 -5.65 12.26 -16.68
C THR A 43 -6.93 11.59 -16.24
N PHE A 44 -6.83 10.57 -15.38
CA PHE A 44 -7.99 9.91 -14.80
C PHE A 44 -8.91 10.89 -14.07
N LEU A 45 -8.37 11.73 -13.19
CA LEU A 45 -9.17 12.68 -12.40
C LEU A 45 -9.82 13.76 -13.25
N ARG A 46 -9.17 14.22 -14.32
CA ARG A 46 -9.79 15.14 -15.28
C ARG A 46 -10.99 14.52 -15.98
N LEU A 47 -10.89 13.24 -16.38
CA LEU A 47 -12.00 12.50 -16.96
C LEU A 47 -13.10 12.23 -15.92
N ALA A 48 -12.73 11.97 -14.68
CA ALA A 48 -13.64 11.75 -13.56
C ALA A 48 -14.32 13.03 -13.06
N ASN A 49 -13.83 14.22 -13.42
CA ASN A 49 -14.22 15.50 -12.81
C ASN A 49 -15.74 15.73 -12.68
N PRO A 50 -16.60 15.37 -13.64
CA PRO A 50 -18.06 15.52 -13.49
C PRO A 50 -18.67 14.64 -12.38
N PHE A 51 -17.96 13.61 -11.95
CA PHE A 51 -18.39 12.60 -10.97
C PHE A 51 -17.67 12.73 -9.63
N LEU A 52 -16.69 13.64 -9.52
CA LEU A 52 -16.00 13.91 -8.27
C LEU A 52 -16.86 14.85 -7.41
N ALA A 53 -16.82 14.64 -6.08
CA ALA A 53 -17.48 15.54 -5.14
C ALA A 53 -16.82 16.93 -5.09
N ASP A 54 -15.52 16.99 -5.43
CA ASP A 54 -14.69 18.19 -5.46
C ASP A 54 -14.00 18.33 -6.83
N SER A 55 -13.40 19.50 -7.06
CA SER A 55 -12.62 19.75 -8.29
C SER A 55 -11.43 18.78 -8.45
N TRP A 56 -11.12 18.41 -9.70
CA TRP A 56 -10.01 17.50 -10.00
C TRP A 56 -8.64 17.88 -9.38
N PRO A 57 -8.25 19.17 -9.21
CA PRO A 57 -7.00 19.52 -8.54
C PRO A 57 -7.03 19.16 -7.05
N THR A 58 -8.14 19.41 -6.36
CA THR A 58 -8.31 19.03 -4.95
C THR A 58 -8.20 17.51 -4.79
N SER A 59 -8.90 16.75 -5.63
CA SER A 59 -8.79 15.30 -5.61
C SER A 59 -7.35 14.83 -5.90
N LEU A 60 -6.64 15.46 -6.84
CA LEU A 60 -5.25 15.13 -7.12
C LEU A 60 -4.35 15.29 -5.88
N HIS A 61 -4.53 16.36 -5.11
CA HIS A 61 -3.78 16.56 -3.87
C HIS A 61 -4.09 15.50 -2.81
N ILE A 62 -5.36 15.10 -2.68
CA ILE A 62 -5.75 14.00 -1.79
C ILE A 62 -5.04 12.71 -2.21
N TYR A 63 -5.03 12.38 -3.50
CA TYR A 63 -4.34 11.21 -4.01
C TYR A 63 -2.82 11.27 -3.81
N GLN A 64 -2.20 12.44 -4.01
CA GLN A 64 -0.78 12.62 -3.75
C GLN A 64 -0.45 12.40 -2.27
N ALA A 65 -1.29 12.90 -1.35
CA ALA A 65 -1.13 12.65 0.07
C ALA A 65 -1.24 11.16 0.41
N ILE A 66 -2.21 10.45 -0.17
CA ILE A 66 -2.36 8.98 -0.03
C ILE A 66 -1.13 8.25 -0.57
N LEU A 67 -0.62 8.63 -1.74
CA LEU A 67 0.57 8.02 -2.34
C LEU A 67 1.82 8.19 -1.48
N VAL A 68 2.05 9.40 -0.96
CA VAL A 68 3.18 9.70 -0.07
C VAL A 68 3.05 8.92 1.23
N PHE A 69 1.85 8.87 1.81
CA PHE A 69 1.57 8.06 2.98
C PHE A 69 1.89 6.58 2.71
N TYR A 70 1.44 6.03 1.58
CA TYR A 70 1.68 4.62 1.24
C TYR A 70 3.17 4.32 1.01
N LEU A 71 3.92 5.22 0.37
CA LEU A 71 5.38 5.09 0.22
C LEU A 71 6.07 5.06 1.59
N PHE A 72 5.62 5.88 2.53
CA PHE A 72 6.14 5.86 3.90
C PHE A 72 5.85 4.53 4.60
N VAL A 73 4.61 4.02 4.52
CA VAL A 73 4.25 2.71 5.09
C VAL A 73 5.11 1.59 4.48
N THR A 74 5.21 1.56 3.15
CA THR A 74 5.99 0.55 2.42
C THR A 74 7.46 0.55 2.85
N LEU A 75 8.04 1.73 3.08
CA LEU A 75 9.41 1.89 3.56
C LEU A 75 9.56 1.40 5.02
N VAL A 76 8.62 1.75 5.88
CA VAL A 76 8.59 1.31 7.29
C VAL A 76 8.47 -0.21 7.38
N ASP A 77 7.56 -0.82 6.63
CA ASP A 77 7.35 -2.26 6.63
C ASP A 77 8.59 -2.99 6.09
N SER A 78 9.16 -2.51 4.99
CA SER A 78 10.45 -3.00 4.48
C SER A 78 11.54 -2.93 5.55
N ALA A 79 11.73 -1.75 6.19
CA ALA A 79 12.73 -1.55 7.22
C ALA A 79 12.50 -2.43 8.45
N SER A 80 11.24 -2.62 8.88
CA SER A 80 10.84 -3.49 9.98
C SER A 80 11.20 -4.95 9.69
N LEU A 81 10.88 -5.44 8.49
CA LEU A 81 11.20 -6.81 8.06
C LEU A 81 12.71 -7.02 7.89
N PHE A 82 13.45 -5.99 7.42
CA PHE A 82 14.91 -6.01 7.32
C PHE A 82 15.62 -5.85 8.67
N VAL A 83 15.03 -5.20 9.68
CA VAL A 83 15.59 -4.98 11.02
C VAL A 83 14.71 -5.67 12.07
N PHE A 84 14.49 -6.96 11.84
CA PHE A 84 13.62 -7.84 12.64
C PHE A 84 13.90 -7.88 14.16
N SER A 85 15.07 -7.40 14.60
CA SER A 85 15.48 -7.34 16.01
C SER A 85 14.89 -6.17 16.78
N SER A 86 14.36 -5.13 16.10
CA SER A 86 13.84 -3.93 16.76
C SER A 86 12.35 -4.08 17.08
N ASN A 87 12.00 -4.08 18.37
CA ASN A 87 10.60 -4.09 18.79
C ASN A 87 9.87 -2.80 18.41
N PHE A 88 10.58 -1.65 18.44
CA PHE A 88 10.00 -0.36 18.07
C PHE A 88 9.57 -0.32 16.60
N LEU A 89 10.44 -0.77 15.68
CA LEU A 89 10.09 -0.78 14.25
C LEU A 89 8.92 -1.73 13.95
N ARG A 90 8.83 -2.86 14.66
CA ARG A 90 7.71 -3.79 14.54
C ARG A 90 6.39 -3.20 15.02
N GLU A 91 6.42 -2.42 16.11
CA GLU A 91 5.22 -1.75 16.61
C GLU A 91 4.76 -0.64 15.67
N VAL A 92 5.69 0.17 15.16
CA VAL A 92 5.39 1.19 14.16
C VAL A 92 4.84 0.55 12.89
N SER A 93 5.45 -0.54 12.40
CA SER A 93 5.02 -1.30 11.22
C SER A 93 3.62 -1.89 11.39
N ALA A 94 3.31 -2.48 12.54
CA ALA A 94 1.98 -3.01 12.83
C ALA A 94 0.90 -1.91 12.82
N ILE A 95 1.19 -0.76 13.42
CA ILE A 95 0.27 0.39 13.42
C ILE A 95 0.13 0.96 12.00
N SER A 96 1.23 1.13 11.27
CA SER A 96 1.20 1.68 9.91
C SER A 96 0.45 0.77 8.95
N SER A 97 0.70 -0.54 9.00
CA SER A 97 -0.04 -1.54 8.23
C SER A 97 -1.54 -1.52 8.55
N TYR A 98 -1.92 -1.39 9.83
CA TYR A 98 -3.33 -1.29 10.22
C TYR A 98 -4.02 -0.05 9.65
N VAL A 99 -3.38 1.12 9.73
CA VAL A 99 -3.92 2.36 9.15
C VAL A 99 -3.98 2.24 7.62
N SER A 100 -2.93 1.70 7.01
CA SER A 100 -2.81 1.49 5.56
C SER A 100 -3.92 0.62 5.01
N PHE A 101 -4.32 -0.43 5.74
CA PHE A 101 -5.45 -1.28 5.37
C PHE A 101 -6.74 -0.48 5.10
N PHE A 102 -7.09 0.48 5.98
CA PHE A 102 -8.28 1.32 5.77
C PHE A 102 -8.10 2.31 4.62
N VAL A 103 -6.92 2.92 4.52
CA VAL A 103 -6.62 3.91 3.48
C VAL A 103 -6.66 3.28 2.10
N ILE A 104 -5.94 2.18 1.88
CA ILE A 104 -5.94 1.46 0.59
C ILE A 104 -7.30 0.81 0.35
N GLY A 105 -7.95 0.27 1.39
CA GLY A 105 -9.30 -0.27 1.27
C GLY A 105 -10.28 0.76 0.69
N ALA A 106 -10.21 2.01 1.16
CA ALA A 106 -11.01 3.10 0.60
C ALA A 106 -10.65 3.41 -0.87
N VAL A 107 -9.37 3.35 -1.23
CA VAL A 107 -8.90 3.52 -2.62
C VAL A 107 -9.43 2.41 -3.54
N VAL A 108 -9.38 1.15 -3.09
CA VAL A 108 -9.93 -0.01 -3.83
C VAL A 108 -11.43 0.18 -4.06
N VAL A 109 -12.18 0.55 -3.02
CA VAL A 109 -13.62 0.80 -3.12
C VAL A 109 -13.90 1.95 -4.09
N PHE A 110 -13.11 3.02 -4.06
CA PHE A 110 -13.25 4.14 -4.98
C PHE A 110 -13.04 3.72 -6.45
N PHE A 111 -12.00 2.95 -6.76
CA PHE A 111 -11.76 2.51 -8.14
C PHE A 111 -12.75 1.45 -8.60
N LEU A 112 -13.22 0.60 -7.69
CA LEU A 112 -14.32 -0.33 -7.96
C LEU A 112 -15.61 0.42 -8.28
N TYR A 113 -15.97 1.43 -7.48
CA TYR A 113 -17.09 2.31 -7.75
C TYR A 113 -16.94 3.00 -9.11
N SER A 114 -15.77 3.56 -9.38
CA SER A 114 -15.47 4.23 -10.66
C SER A 114 -15.66 3.27 -11.83
N LEU A 115 -15.16 2.04 -11.73
CA LEU A 115 -15.28 1.06 -12.80
C LEU A 115 -16.73 0.62 -13.04
N LEU A 116 -17.50 0.39 -11.97
CA LEU A 116 -18.87 -0.12 -12.08
C LEU A 116 -19.89 0.93 -12.52
N PHE A 117 -19.75 2.17 -12.03
CA PHE A 117 -20.76 3.21 -12.24
C PHE A 117 -20.37 4.26 -13.28
N ILE A 118 -19.07 4.53 -13.47
CA ILE A 118 -18.58 5.54 -14.42
C ILE A 118 -17.94 4.86 -15.64
N GLY A 119 -17.36 3.66 -15.48
CA GLY A 119 -16.74 2.84 -16.54
C GLY A 119 -17.53 2.74 -17.84
N PRO A 120 -18.87 2.52 -17.82
CA PRO A 120 -19.68 2.45 -19.04
C PRO A 120 -19.68 3.73 -19.89
N ALA A 121 -19.25 4.88 -19.35
CA ALA A 121 -19.21 6.16 -20.06
C ALA A 121 -18.05 6.29 -21.06
N GLY A 122 -17.01 5.45 -20.98
CA GLY A 122 -15.90 5.52 -21.92
C GLY A 122 -14.84 4.43 -21.75
N THR A 123 -14.36 3.89 -22.87
CA THR A 123 -13.35 2.81 -22.90
C THR A 123 -12.05 3.21 -22.22
N THR A 124 -11.51 4.40 -22.51
CA THR A 124 -10.28 4.92 -21.88
C THR A 124 -10.41 5.07 -20.37
N PHE A 125 -11.57 5.56 -19.89
CA PHE A 125 -11.82 5.71 -18.46
C PHE A 125 -11.89 4.34 -17.77
N SER A 126 -12.61 3.38 -18.36
CA SER A 126 -12.72 2.02 -17.82
C SER A 126 -11.35 1.31 -17.73
N GLN A 127 -10.48 1.51 -18.72
CA GLN A 127 -9.13 0.96 -18.73
C GLN A 127 -8.27 1.53 -17.60
N GLN A 128 -8.31 2.85 -17.39
CA GLN A 128 -7.59 3.49 -16.30
C GLN A 128 -8.15 3.09 -14.92
N ALA A 129 -9.46 3.05 -14.75
CA ALA A 129 -10.10 2.60 -13.53
C ALA A 129 -9.72 1.14 -13.20
N ALA A 130 -9.75 0.25 -14.19
CA ALA A 130 -9.33 -1.14 -14.03
C ALA A 130 -7.84 -1.28 -13.68
N PHE A 131 -6.98 -0.47 -14.30
CA PHE A 131 -5.55 -0.45 -14.01
C PHE A 131 -5.30 -0.03 -12.55
N PHE A 132 -5.84 1.11 -12.10
CA PHE A 132 -5.67 1.57 -10.74
C PHE A 132 -6.34 0.66 -9.70
N LEU A 133 -7.48 0.03 -10.05
CA LEU A 133 -8.10 -1.00 -9.23
C LEU A 133 -7.17 -2.21 -9.05
N GLY A 134 -6.57 -2.71 -10.14
CA GLY A 134 -5.63 -3.84 -10.08
C GLY A 134 -4.42 -3.53 -9.21
N VAL A 135 -3.82 -2.35 -9.37
CA VAL A 135 -2.68 -1.92 -8.55
C VAL A 135 -3.08 -1.78 -7.09
N SER A 136 -4.14 -1.03 -6.78
CA SER A 136 -4.60 -0.84 -5.39
C SER A 136 -5.00 -2.16 -4.72
N PHE A 137 -5.63 -3.08 -5.44
CA PHE A 137 -5.98 -4.40 -4.93
C PHE A 137 -4.76 -5.26 -4.64
N PHE A 138 -3.75 -5.23 -5.51
CA PHE A 138 -2.47 -5.91 -5.27
C PHE A 138 -1.79 -5.39 -3.99
N LEU A 139 -1.73 -4.07 -3.83
CA LEU A 139 -1.16 -3.43 -2.64
C LEU A 139 -1.96 -3.76 -1.37
N PHE A 140 -3.30 -3.76 -1.47
CA PHE A 140 -4.19 -4.17 -0.38
C PHE A 140 -3.94 -5.61 0.06
N ALA A 141 -3.76 -6.53 -0.90
CA ALA A 141 -3.47 -7.93 -0.61
C ALA A 141 -2.10 -8.11 0.05
N LEU A 142 -1.09 -7.32 -0.36
CA LEU A 142 0.22 -7.29 0.29
C LEU A 142 0.11 -6.84 1.75
N ASP A 143 -0.59 -5.73 2.02
CA ASP A 143 -0.79 -5.24 3.38
C ASP A 143 -1.53 -6.26 4.26
N LEU A 144 -2.53 -6.95 3.72
CA LEU A 144 -3.23 -8.02 4.43
C LEU A 144 -2.28 -9.18 4.78
N LEU A 145 -1.40 -9.58 3.86
CA LEU A 145 -0.41 -10.62 4.11
C LEU A 145 0.59 -10.19 5.19
N THR A 146 1.06 -8.95 5.16
CA THR A 146 1.98 -8.38 6.17
C THR A 146 1.34 -8.36 7.54
N PHE A 147 0.08 -7.92 7.61
CA PHE A 147 -0.69 -7.93 8.86
C PHE A 147 -0.76 -9.33 9.47
N VAL A 148 -1.07 -10.36 8.67
CA VAL A 148 -1.13 -11.76 9.14
C VAL A 148 0.24 -12.24 9.64
N VAL A 149 1.32 -11.93 8.91
CA VAL A 149 2.68 -12.33 9.30
C VAL A 149 3.10 -11.65 10.61
N ASP A 150 2.80 -10.37 10.78
CA ASP A 150 3.15 -9.61 11.97
C ASP A 150 2.36 -10.07 13.20
N GLU A 151 1.07 -10.36 13.05
CA GLU A 151 0.21 -10.85 14.12
C GLU A 151 0.71 -12.21 14.67
N GLU A 152 1.03 -13.16 13.77
CA GLU A 152 1.60 -14.45 14.17
C GLU A 152 2.88 -14.29 14.99
N GLN A 153 3.73 -13.33 14.62
CA GLN A 153 5.03 -13.13 15.23
C GLN A 153 4.94 -12.37 16.55
N LEU A 154 4.05 -11.40 16.66
CA LEU A 154 3.76 -10.71 17.91
C LEU A 154 3.14 -11.68 18.92
N GLY A 155 2.24 -12.57 18.48
CA GLY A 155 1.69 -13.65 19.30
C GLY A 155 2.76 -14.57 19.87
N LYS A 156 3.69 -15.05 19.02
CA LYS A 156 4.83 -15.88 19.45
C LYS A 156 5.76 -15.16 20.45
N LEU A 157 5.98 -13.85 20.28
CA LEU A 157 6.82 -13.05 21.17
C LEU A 157 6.17 -12.88 22.56
N ARG A 158 4.87 -12.55 22.61
CA ARG A 158 4.11 -12.40 23.86
C ARG A 158 4.11 -13.69 24.67
N LEU A 159 3.93 -14.84 24.02
CA LEU A 159 3.97 -16.15 24.69
C LEU A 159 5.35 -16.45 25.30
N ARG A 160 6.45 -16.09 24.62
CA ARG A 160 7.81 -16.28 25.17
C ARG A 160 8.07 -15.39 26.38
N LEU A 161 7.69 -14.12 26.32
CA LEU A 161 7.85 -13.18 27.43
C LEU A 161 7.08 -13.67 28.67
N ARG A 162 5.86 -14.17 28.49
CA ARG A 162 5.04 -14.73 29.58
C ARG A 162 5.68 -15.98 30.21
N ARG A 163 6.35 -16.83 29.43
CA ARG A 163 7.10 -17.99 29.98
C ARG A 163 8.33 -17.55 30.77
N LEU A 164 9.03 -16.50 30.31
CA LEU A 164 10.21 -15.98 30.99
C LEU A 164 9.86 -15.30 32.32
N THR A 165 8.74 -14.58 32.40
CA THR A 165 8.27 -13.98 33.66
C THR A 165 7.81 -15.05 34.66
N LEU A 166 7.11 -16.10 34.19
CA LEU A 166 6.72 -17.22 35.05
C LEU A 166 7.94 -18.00 35.59
N LYS A 167 8.97 -18.22 34.76
CA LYS A 167 10.21 -18.89 35.19
C LYS A 167 11.07 -18.06 36.16
N LYS A 168 10.91 -16.73 36.16
CA LYS A 168 11.63 -15.84 37.08
C LYS A 168 10.96 -15.77 38.47
N ASN A 169 9.70 -16.16 38.56
CA ASN A 169 8.87 -16.02 39.76
C ASN A 169 8.55 -17.36 40.46
N GLY A 170 9.12 -18.48 40.01
CA GLY A 170 9.01 -19.80 40.63
C GLY A 170 10.38 -20.45 40.72
#